data_AF-A0A9D4IT19-F1
#
_entry.id   AF-A0A9D4IT19-F1
#
_cell.length_a   1.000
_cell.length_b   1.000
_cell.length_c   1.000
_cell.angle_alpha   90.00
_cell.angle_beta   90.00
_cell.angle_gamma   90.00
#
_symmetry.space_group_name_H-M   'P 1'
#
loop_
_entity.id
_entity.type
_entity.pdbx_description
1 polymer ?
#
loop_
_entity_poly.entity_id
_entity_poly.type
_entity_poly.pdbx_seq_one_letter_code
_entity_poly.pdbx_strand_id
1 'polypeptide(L)'
;DLSENQISLIEPGAFEGLSQLQRLDLSKNKLGSVNSSIFTGLPKLEKLVLSFNKLNTVPDGTFNELPSLKRLDFQSDYLRCDCHLQWIVNWSKDRKVKIRSSTMCAVPRDLQGSPVKKLKRKDLHCDRPLELPFFEIVPGTNQIVFEGDKIPLECQAAIVDPKTQMFWLRRNRVVETNRSQEIFVHTRRSPDNTMMMHSLVLVDLKKENSGEWDCLVSTPQGNVSKTVFLRVINSQATQCEKNTTKTNKGLYIWKETVAGLTVDQPCKLGEGKVTHHCDSSGHWSDLNLAACEFTNELTRKLQTLAEDTNSSKILADARALERLVSAPFRNDEDPLSTINSEYVDFASLTIYRLSQHADLGEEIVKSVLLSASRIMNISTSILNEAQRKTKSLTRISQAVESIPRQVASKDKYSQSSQLIIIETRSFPRQQFPGMQCSRLDLKLDMTVNKLVQDPPGFVFVCNQPSNTDTFSYLDTDPLTSVLVPKSILRNPTRPRTT
;
A
#
# COMPACT_ATOMS: atom_id res chain seq x y z
N ASP A 1 -17.64 18.86 -43.40
CA ASP A 1 -16.98 18.27 -42.23
C ASP A 1 -17.61 18.94 -41.02
N LEU A 2 -18.15 18.15 -40.09
CA LEU A 2 -18.76 18.62 -38.84
C LEU A 2 -18.08 17.94 -37.64
N SER A 3 -16.88 17.39 -37.81
CA SER A 3 -16.11 16.75 -36.74
C SER A 3 -15.66 17.76 -35.68
N GLU A 4 -15.36 17.28 -34.48
CA GLU A 4 -14.80 18.09 -33.36
C GLU A 4 -15.70 19.24 -32.90
N ASN A 5 -17.02 19.02 -32.94
CA ASN A 5 -18.00 19.96 -32.43
C ASN A 5 -18.67 19.42 -31.14
N GLN A 6 -19.69 20.12 -30.66
CA GLN A 6 -20.47 19.72 -29.48
C GLN A 6 -21.86 19.20 -29.83
N ILE A 7 -22.03 18.68 -31.05
CA ILE A 7 -23.33 18.23 -31.56
C ILE A 7 -23.77 17.02 -30.74
N SER A 8 -24.89 17.15 -30.04
CA SER A 8 -25.50 16.08 -29.25
C SER A 8 -26.81 15.57 -29.83
N LEU A 9 -27.44 16.35 -30.72
CA LEU A 9 -28.67 16.03 -31.41
C LEU A 9 -28.57 16.53 -32.86
N ILE A 10 -29.07 15.72 -33.79
CA ILE A 10 -29.29 16.13 -35.18
C ILE A 10 -30.77 15.93 -35.44
N GLU A 11 -31.44 16.99 -35.90
CA GLU A 11 -32.87 16.93 -36.19
C GLU A 11 -33.16 16.07 -37.43
N PRO A 12 -34.34 15.42 -37.50
CA PRO A 12 -34.79 14.73 -38.70
C PRO A 12 -34.70 15.65 -39.93
N GLY A 13 -34.15 15.17 -41.04
CA GLY A 13 -34.03 15.96 -42.27
C GLY A 13 -32.99 17.09 -42.22
N ALA A 14 -32.13 17.19 -41.19
CA ALA A 14 -31.11 18.24 -41.09
C ALA A 14 -30.14 18.30 -42.29
N PHE A 15 -30.02 17.21 -43.06
CA PHE A 15 -29.21 17.14 -44.28
C PHE A 15 -30.02 17.05 -45.56
N GLU A 16 -31.33 17.32 -45.50
CA GLU A 16 -32.21 17.26 -46.65
C GLU A 16 -31.77 18.27 -47.74
N GLY A 17 -31.90 17.88 -49.01
CA GLY A 17 -31.46 18.68 -50.15
C GLY A 17 -29.97 18.55 -50.51
N LEU A 18 -29.13 17.95 -49.65
CA LEU A 18 -27.69 17.72 -49.92
C LEU A 18 -27.43 16.52 -50.86
N SER A 19 -28.16 16.45 -51.97
CA SER A 19 -28.21 15.31 -52.89
C SER A 19 -26.87 14.91 -53.53
N GLN A 20 -25.89 15.81 -53.55
CA GLN A 20 -24.55 15.58 -54.10
C GLN A 20 -23.49 15.21 -53.03
N LEU A 21 -23.84 15.24 -51.75
CA LEU A 21 -22.89 14.99 -50.67
C LEU A 21 -22.40 13.55 -50.70
N GLN A 22 -21.07 13.36 -50.79
CA GLN A 22 -20.43 12.03 -50.83
C GLN A 22 -19.76 11.64 -49.52
N ARG A 23 -19.40 12.62 -48.68
CA ARG A 23 -18.65 12.38 -47.44
C ARG A 23 -19.22 13.25 -46.33
N LEU A 24 -19.59 12.61 -45.22
CA LEU A 24 -20.05 13.28 -44.02
C LEU A 24 -19.20 12.79 -42.85
N ASP A 25 -18.53 13.73 -42.20
CA ASP A 25 -17.75 13.48 -41.00
C ASP A 25 -18.43 14.18 -39.83
N LEU A 26 -18.87 13.38 -38.86
CA LEU A 26 -19.51 13.76 -37.60
C LEU A 26 -18.70 13.23 -36.41
N SER A 27 -17.43 12.85 -36.63
CA SER A 27 -16.59 12.28 -35.57
C SER A 27 -16.29 13.27 -34.45
N LYS A 28 -15.96 12.76 -33.26
CA LYS A 28 -15.61 13.56 -32.07
C LYS A 28 -16.69 14.60 -31.72
N ASN A 29 -17.94 14.17 -31.74
CA ASN A 29 -19.09 14.93 -31.27
C ASN A 29 -19.67 14.28 -29.99
N LYS A 30 -20.89 14.65 -29.60
CA LYS A 30 -21.58 14.17 -28.40
C LYS A 30 -22.84 13.35 -28.73
N LEU A 31 -22.94 12.77 -29.93
CA LEU A 31 -24.11 11.99 -30.37
C LEU A 31 -24.21 10.70 -29.55
N GLY A 32 -25.30 10.49 -28.81
CA GLY A 32 -25.57 9.21 -28.14
C GLY A 32 -26.41 8.26 -28.99
N SER A 33 -27.25 8.77 -29.88
CA SER A 33 -28.05 7.97 -30.82
C SER A 33 -28.04 8.55 -32.24
N VAL A 34 -28.29 7.67 -33.21
CA VAL A 34 -28.53 7.99 -34.61
C VAL A 34 -29.70 7.15 -35.12
N ASN A 35 -30.46 7.67 -36.08
CA ASN A 35 -31.60 6.99 -36.70
C ASN A 35 -31.66 7.32 -38.20
N SER A 36 -32.54 6.65 -38.94
CA SER A 36 -32.63 6.80 -40.41
C SER A 36 -33.03 8.21 -40.84
N SER A 37 -33.94 8.86 -40.11
CA SER A 37 -34.49 10.18 -40.46
C SER A 37 -33.45 11.31 -40.44
N ILE A 38 -32.35 11.13 -39.68
CA ILE A 38 -31.22 12.08 -39.68
C ILE A 38 -30.55 12.12 -41.06
N PHE A 39 -30.52 10.98 -41.77
CA PHE A 39 -29.77 10.81 -43.01
C PHE A 39 -30.62 10.94 -44.28
N THR A 40 -31.88 11.35 -44.15
CA THR A 40 -32.77 11.61 -45.28
C THR A 40 -32.18 12.67 -46.22
N GLY A 41 -32.31 12.47 -47.54
CA GLY A 41 -31.81 13.39 -48.55
C GLY A 41 -30.34 13.22 -48.95
N LEU A 42 -29.68 12.13 -48.52
CA LEU A 42 -28.26 11.83 -48.80
C LEU A 42 -28.03 10.62 -49.74
N PRO A 43 -28.65 10.56 -50.94
CA PRO A 43 -28.60 9.37 -51.80
C PRO A 43 -27.20 9.05 -52.35
N LYS A 44 -26.29 10.03 -52.42
CA LYS A 44 -24.93 9.88 -52.96
C LYS A 44 -23.85 9.71 -51.88
N LEU A 45 -24.22 9.60 -50.60
CA LEU A 45 -23.25 9.52 -49.52
C LEU A 45 -22.49 8.19 -49.57
N GLU A 46 -21.16 8.24 -49.71
CA GLU A 46 -20.29 7.07 -49.82
C GLU A 46 -19.50 6.78 -48.55
N LYS A 47 -19.19 7.83 -47.76
CA LYS A 47 -18.41 7.70 -46.52
C LYS A 47 -19.11 8.46 -45.39
N LEU A 48 -19.42 7.73 -44.32
CA LEU A 48 -19.95 8.27 -43.08
C LEU A 48 -18.98 7.98 -41.92
N VAL A 49 -18.60 9.01 -41.17
CA VAL A 49 -17.73 8.90 -40.00
C VAL A 49 -18.48 9.42 -38.77
N LEU A 50 -18.71 8.53 -37.81
CA LEU A 50 -19.39 8.75 -36.53
C LEU A 50 -18.48 8.40 -35.35
N SER A 51 -17.19 8.13 -35.57
CA SER A 51 -16.28 7.69 -34.51
C SER A 51 -16.09 8.71 -33.40
N PHE A 52 -15.77 8.25 -32.20
CA PHE A 52 -15.57 9.07 -31.01
C PHE A 52 -16.82 9.91 -30.63
N ASN A 53 -18.00 9.33 -30.85
CA ASN A 53 -19.26 9.79 -30.27
C ASN A 53 -19.65 8.90 -29.07
N LYS A 54 -20.80 9.18 -28.45
CA LYS A 54 -21.33 8.43 -27.31
C LYS A 54 -22.30 7.31 -27.71
N LEU A 55 -22.14 6.77 -28.93
CA LEU A 55 -23.02 5.75 -29.50
C LEU A 55 -22.92 4.45 -28.70
N ASN A 56 -23.96 4.13 -27.95
CA ASN A 56 -24.05 2.85 -27.23
C ASN A 56 -24.58 1.71 -28.10
N THR A 57 -25.35 2.02 -29.14
CA THR A 57 -25.90 1.08 -30.13
C THR A 57 -26.16 1.81 -31.44
N VAL A 58 -26.47 1.06 -32.50
CA VAL A 58 -26.98 1.60 -33.76
C VAL A 58 -28.28 0.87 -34.07
N PRO A 59 -29.45 1.52 -33.99
CA PRO A 59 -30.75 0.89 -34.24
C PRO A 59 -30.85 0.31 -35.66
N ASP A 60 -31.61 -0.78 -35.81
CA ASP A 60 -31.87 -1.38 -37.11
C ASP A 60 -32.52 -0.37 -38.07
N GLY A 61 -32.11 -0.42 -39.33
CA GLY A 61 -32.59 0.47 -40.38
C GLY A 61 -31.97 1.88 -40.38
N THR A 62 -31.08 2.22 -39.44
CA THR A 62 -30.47 3.56 -39.34
C THR A 62 -29.79 4.02 -40.65
N PHE A 63 -29.29 3.10 -41.47
CA PHE A 63 -28.61 3.43 -42.73
C PHE A 63 -29.44 3.11 -43.99
N ASN A 64 -30.75 2.90 -43.87
CA ASN A 64 -31.61 2.58 -45.01
C ASN A 64 -31.70 3.72 -46.04
N GLU A 65 -31.60 4.97 -45.59
CA GLU A 65 -31.63 6.17 -46.44
C GLU A 65 -30.30 6.44 -47.18
N LEU A 66 -29.30 5.56 -47.03
CA LEU A 66 -27.94 5.73 -47.56
C LEU A 66 -27.60 4.64 -48.59
N PRO A 67 -28.26 4.61 -49.77
CA PRO A 67 -28.10 3.52 -50.74
C PRO A 67 -26.69 3.44 -51.36
N SER A 68 -25.93 4.55 -51.38
CA SER A 68 -24.58 4.62 -51.96
C SER A 68 -23.45 4.41 -50.95
N LEU A 69 -23.76 4.09 -49.69
CA LEU A 69 -22.77 4.02 -48.63
C LEU A 69 -21.77 2.89 -48.89
N LYS A 70 -20.48 3.18 -48.77
CA LYS A 70 -19.37 2.24 -49.02
C LYS A 70 -18.46 2.07 -47.81
N ARG A 71 -18.34 3.10 -46.97
CA ARG A 71 -17.45 3.12 -45.80
C ARG A 71 -18.16 3.71 -44.60
N LEU A 72 -18.11 2.99 -43.48
CA LEU A 72 -18.72 3.39 -42.23
C LEU A 72 -17.69 3.27 -41.09
N ASP A 73 -17.59 4.31 -40.29
CA ASP A 73 -16.87 4.29 -39.02
C ASP A 73 -17.79 4.76 -37.91
N PHE A 74 -17.98 3.97 -36.87
CA PHE A 74 -18.80 4.29 -35.70
C PHE A 74 -18.13 3.82 -34.40
N GLN A 75 -16.80 3.80 -34.38
CA GLN A 75 -16.06 3.44 -33.17
C GLN A 75 -16.50 4.31 -31.98
N SER A 76 -16.84 3.67 -30.87
CA SER A 76 -17.23 4.35 -29.63
C SER A 76 -16.77 3.51 -28.43
N ASP A 77 -16.33 4.20 -27.37
CA ASP A 77 -15.97 3.57 -26.09
C ASP A 77 -17.19 3.08 -25.31
N TYR A 78 -18.40 3.32 -25.83
CA TYR A 78 -19.67 2.91 -25.23
C TYR A 78 -20.38 1.81 -26.05
N LEU A 79 -19.78 1.36 -27.16
CA LEU A 79 -20.46 0.47 -28.09
C LEU A 79 -20.79 -0.88 -27.45
N ARG A 80 -22.08 -1.17 -27.34
CA ARG A 80 -22.63 -2.44 -26.87
C ARG A 80 -22.80 -3.41 -28.03
N CYS A 81 -22.11 -4.54 -27.96
CA CYS A 81 -22.19 -5.62 -28.92
C CYS A 81 -23.11 -6.73 -28.41
N ASP A 82 -24.42 -6.50 -28.52
CA ASP A 82 -25.47 -7.45 -28.14
C ASP A 82 -26.38 -7.79 -29.34
N CYS A 83 -27.53 -8.42 -29.07
CA CYS A 83 -28.47 -8.79 -30.12
C CYS A 83 -28.98 -7.60 -30.96
N HIS A 84 -29.05 -6.40 -30.39
CA HIS A 84 -29.53 -5.21 -31.09
C HIS A 84 -28.56 -4.72 -32.16
N LEU A 85 -27.27 -5.07 -32.06
CA LEU A 85 -26.27 -4.77 -33.07
C LEU A 85 -26.14 -5.87 -34.14
N GLN A 86 -26.88 -6.98 -34.05
CA GLN A 86 -26.77 -8.12 -35.00
C GLN A 86 -26.99 -7.72 -36.46
N TRP A 87 -27.95 -6.84 -36.72
CA TRP A 87 -28.35 -6.46 -38.07
C TRP A 87 -27.18 -5.85 -38.87
N ILE A 88 -26.33 -5.06 -38.21
CA ILE A 88 -25.25 -4.31 -38.89
C ILE A 88 -24.18 -5.25 -39.47
N VAL A 89 -23.98 -6.41 -38.84
CA VAL A 89 -23.03 -7.45 -39.29
C VAL A 89 -23.48 -8.07 -40.60
N ASN A 90 -24.79 -8.28 -40.78
CA ASN A 90 -25.36 -8.83 -42.01
C ASN A 90 -25.51 -7.73 -43.06
N TRP A 91 -26.12 -6.60 -42.68
CA TRP A 91 -26.30 -5.44 -43.55
C TRP A 91 -25.00 -4.99 -44.21
N SER A 92 -23.89 -4.94 -43.46
CA SER A 92 -22.59 -4.54 -44.03
C SER A 92 -22.04 -5.53 -45.06
N LYS A 93 -22.31 -6.83 -44.91
CA LYS A 93 -21.95 -7.86 -45.90
C LYS A 93 -22.83 -7.76 -47.13
N ASP A 94 -24.15 -7.70 -46.93
CA ASP A 94 -25.14 -7.67 -48.00
C ASP A 94 -25.00 -6.42 -48.88
N ARG A 95 -24.77 -5.27 -48.25
CA ARG A 95 -24.55 -3.97 -48.93
C ARG A 95 -23.08 -3.73 -49.32
N LYS A 96 -22.17 -4.67 -49.02
CA LYS A 96 -20.72 -4.54 -49.27
C LYS A 96 -20.11 -3.26 -48.64
N VAL A 97 -20.63 -2.83 -47.50
CA VAL A 97 -20.15 -1.66 -46.75
C VAL A 97 -18.96 -2.07 -45.88
N LYS A 98 -17.85 -1.33 -46.01
CA LYS A 98 -16.65 -1.56 -45.19
C LYS A 98 -16.77 -0.82 -43.86
N ILE A 99 -17.01 -1.56 -42.78
CA ILE A 99 -16.87 -1.06 -41.40
C ILE A 99 -15.38 -0.93 -41.06
N ARG A 100 -14.98 0.21 -40.49
CA ARG A 100 -13.59 0.47 -40.09
C ARG A 100 -13.10 -0.60 -39.11
N SER A 101 -11.85 -1.04 -39.28
CA SER A 101 -11.26 -2.10 -38.45
C SER A 101 -11.05 -1.72 -36.99
N SER A 102 -11.04 -0.42 -36.68
CA SER A 102 -10.89 0.11 -35.32
C SER A 102 -12.22 0.16 -34.55
N THR A 103 -13.36 -0.13 -35.20
CA THR A 103 -14.65 -0.25 -34.52
C THR A 103 -14.66 -1.55 -33.70
N MET A 104 -14.47 -1.40 -32.39
CA MET A 104 -14.38 -2.49 -31.41
C MET A 104 -15.56 -2.43 -30.45
N CYS A 105 -15.94 -3.57 -29.90
CA CYS A 105 -16.92 -3.64 -28.83
C CYS A 105 -16.33 -3.10 -27.52
N ALA A 106 -17.09 -2.30 -26.79
CA ALA A 106 -16.74 -1.83 -25.46
C ALA A 106 -17.32 -2.74 -24.37
N VAL A 107 -18.58 -3.13 -24.54
CA VAL A 107 -19.29 -4.08 -23.69
C VAL A 107 -20.03 -5.09 -24.59
N PRO A 108 -20.30 -6.32 -24.14
CA PRO A 108 -19.96 -6.89 -22.84
C PRO A 108 -18.46 -7.27 -22.70
N ARG A 109 -18.01 -7.53 -21.47
CA ARG A 109 -16.61 -7.87 -21.11
C ARG A 109 -16.00 -8.98 -21.95
N ASP A 110 -16.76 -9.99 -22.32
CA ASP A 110 -16.27 -11.13 -23.11
C ASP A 110 -16.03 -10.79 -24.59
N LEU A 111 -16.65 -9.72 -25.10
CA LEU A 111 -16.41 -9.19 -26.44
C LEU A 111 -15.56 -7.91 -26.42
N GLN A 112 -15.19 -7.39 -25.26
CA GLN A 112 -14.45 -6.14 -25.15
C GLN A 112 -13.15 -6.17 -25.98
N GLY A 113 -12.94 -5.15 -26.82
CA GLY A 113 -11.82 -5.07 -27.77
C GLY A 113 -11.99 -5.89 -29.05
N SER A 114 -13.04 -6.69 -29.18
CA SER A 114 -13.30 -7.48 -30.40
C SER A 114 -13.75 -6.59 -31.55
N PRO A 115 -13.14 -6.69 -32.75
CA PRO A 115 -13.56 -5.89 -33.91
C PRO A 115 -14.94 -6.32 -34.42
N VAL A 116 -15.88 -5.38 -34.56
CA VAL A 116 -17.27 -5.66 -34.99
C VAL A 116 -17.32 -6.38 -36.34
N LYS A 117 -16.43 -6.02 -37.27
CA LYS A 117 -16.33 -6.64 -38.60
C LYS A 117 -16.04 -8.16 -38.58
N LYS A 118 -15.46 -8.67 -37.48
CA LYS A 118 -15.09 -10.09 -37.33
C LYS A 118 -16.20 -10.91 -36.66
N LEU A 119 -17.17 -10.25 -36.04
CA LEU A 119 -18.25 -10.91 -35.33
C LEU A 119 -19.22 -11.58 -36.30
N LYS A 120 -19.86 -12.63 -35.80
CA LYS A 120 -20.96 -13.34 -36.43
C LYS A 120 -22.23 -13.02 -35.66
N ARG A 121 -23.39 -13.21 -36.30
CA ARG A 121 -24.70 -13.03 -35.67
C ARG A 121 -24.83 -13.85 -34.37
N LYS A 122 -24.28 -15.05 -34.37
CA LYS A 122 -24.27 -15.96 -33.21
C LYS A 122 -23.35 -15.53 -32.07
N ASP A 123 -22.55 -14.48 -32.23
CA ASP A 123 -21.67 -14.00 -31.16
C ASP A 123 -22.35 -12.89 -30.34
N LEU A 124 -23.47 -12.34 -30.84
CA LEU A 124 -24.13 -11.14 -30.34
C LEU A 124 -25.45 -11.51 -29.67
N HIS A 125 -25.56 -11.50 -28.35
CA HIS A 125 -26.76 -11.99 -27.64
C HIS A 125 -27.24 -11.02 -26.54
N CYS A 126 -28.52 -11.11 -26.17
CA CYS A 126 -29.16 -10.27 -25.14
C CYS A 126 -29.54 -11.03 -23.87
N ASP A 127 -29.18 -12.32 -23.79
CA ASP A 127 -29.34 -13.19 -22.62
C ASP A 127 -28.18 -13.05 -21.61
N ARG A 128 -27.24 -12.16 -21.88
CA ARG A 128 -26.08 -11.90 -21.01
C ARG A 128 -26.46 -11.06 -19.78
N PRO A 129 -25.69 -11.18 -18.68
CA PRO A 129 -25.83 -10.29 -17.54
C PRO A 129 -25.79 -8.82 -17.96
N LEU A 130 -26.57 -7.98 -17.28
CA LEU A 130 -26.62 -6.55 -17.54
C LEU A 130 -25.24 -5.92 -17.34
N GLU A 131 -24.69 -5.39 -18.42
CA GLU A 131 -23.50 -4.55 -18.40
C GLU A 131 -23.84 -3.21 -19.08
N LEU A 132 -23.71 -2.13 -18.33
CA LEU A 132 -23.98 -0.79 -18.82
C LEU A 132 -22.72 -0.19 -19.45
N PRO A 133 -22.81 0.38 -20.67
CA PRO A 133 -21.69 1.10 -21.30
C PRO A 133 -21.11 2.22 -20.45
N PHE A 134 -21.95 2.90 -19.67
CA PHE A 134 -21.54 3.85 -18.65
C PHE A 134 -22.54 3.82 -17.50
N PHE A 135 -22.01 3.96 -16.28
CA PHE A 135 -22.78 4.01 -15.05
C PHE A 135 -21.89 4.61 -13.96
N GLU A 136 -22.23 5.76 -13.41
CA GLU A 136 -21.44 6.47 -12.40
C GLU A 136 -22.28 7.28 -11.43
N ILE A 137 -21.69 7.59 -10.27
CA ILE A 137 -22.22 8.53 -9.29
C ILE A 137 -21.26 9.71 -9.25
N VAL A 138 -21.79 10.94 -9.19
CA VAL A 138 -21.05 12.18 -9.12
C VAL A 138 -21.49 12.97 -7.88
N PRO A 139 -20.58 13.29 -6.95
CA PRO A 139 -19.20 12.81 -6.87
C PRO A 139 -19.12 11.30 -6.59
N GLY A 140 -18.16 10.61 -7.20
CA GLY A 140 -17.99 9.15 -7.09
C GLY A 140 -17.15 8.69 -5.90
N THR A 141 -16.60 9.61 -5.12
CA THR A 141 -15.84 9.34 -3.91
C THR A 141 -16.72 9.50 -2.67
N ASN A 142 -16.30 8.91 -1.54
CA ASN A 142 -16.96 9.11 -0.26
C ASN A 142 -16.88 10.59 0.14
N GLN A 143 -17.97 11.11 0.70
CA GLN A 143 -18.17 12.53 0.98
C GLN A 143 -18.18 12.78 2.48
N ILE A 144 -17.48 13.85 2.91
CA ILE A 144 -17.54 14.39 4.26
C ILE A 144 -18.18 15.77 4.15
N VAL A 145 -19.25 15.99 4.91
CA VAL A 145 -20.10 17.19 4.86
C VAL A 145 -20.43 17.64 6.26
N PHE A 146 -20.70 18.92 6.45
CA PHE A 146 -21.10 19.47 7.74
C PHE A 146 -22.62 19.40 7.94
N GLU A 147 -23.03 19.42 9.20
CA GLU A 147 -24.43 19.55 9.58
C GLU A 147 -25.00 20.88 9.06
N GLY A 148 -26.17 20.82 8.42
CA GLY A 148 -26.79 21.94 7.71
C GLY A 148 -26.36 22.10 6.25
N ASP A 149 -25.37 21.35 5.77
CA ASP A 149 -24.94 21.42 4.37
C ASP A 149 -26.01 20.90 3.40
N LYS A 150 -25.80 21.24 2.13
CA LYS A 150 -26.53 20.70 0.98
C LYS A 150 -25.58 19.92 0.09
N ILE A 151 -25.92 18.67 -0.24
CA ILE A 151 -25.14 17.86 -1.18
C ILE A 151 -26.02 17.32 -2.32
N PRO A 152 -25.67 17.62 -3.59
CA PRO A 152 -26.23 16.93 -4.74
C PRO A 152 -25.41 15.68 -5.06
N LEU A 153 -26.10 14.54 -5.16
CA LEU A 153 -25.57 13.28 -5.68
C LEU A 153 -26.25 13.00 -7.01
N GLU A 154 -25.49 12.96 -8.10
CA GLU A 154 -26.01 12.66 -9.43
C GLU A 154 -25.60 11.25 -9.85
N CYS A 155 -26.58 10.39 -10.07
CA CYS A 155 -26.35 9.09 -10.66
C CYS A 155 -26.64 9.13 -12.16
N GLN A 156 -25.67 8.77 -12.99
CA GLN A 156 -25.75 8.82 -14.45
C GLN A 156 -25.57 7.42 -15.04
N ALA A 157 -26.49 6.99 -15.90
CA ALA A 157 -26.45 5.65 -16.50
C ALA A 157 -26.98 5.62 -17.93
N ALA A 158 -26.48 4.66 -18.71
CA ALA A 158 -26.92 4.41 -20.08
C ALA A 158 -28.35 3.85 -20.11
N ILE A 159 -29.19 4.39 -21.00
CA ILE A 159 -30.49 3.80 -21.34
C ILE A 159 -30.23 2.72 -22.37
N VAL A 160 -30.33 1.47 -21.95
CA VAL A 160 -30.10 0.29 -22.81
C VAL A 160 -31.39 -0.44 -23.20
N ASP A 161 -32.49 -0.15 -22.51
CA ASP A 161 -33.82 -0.67 -22.79
C ASP A 161 -34.87 0.43 -22.52
N PRO A 162 -35.99 0.51 -23.26
CA PRO A 162 -37.05 1.48 -22.99
C PRO A 162 -37.64 1.42 -21.58
N LYS A 163 -37.55 0.26 -20.91
CA LYS A 163 -37.99 0.01 -19.54
C LYS A 163 -36.87 0.23 -18.50
N THR A 164 -35.71 0.76 -18.87
CA THR A 164 -34.65 1.10 -17.91
C THR A 164 -35.17 2.11 -16.87
N GLN A 165 -35.02 1.78 -15.59
CA GLN A 165 -35.40 2.60 -14.44
C GLN A 165 -34.20 2.82 -13.51
N MET A 166 -34.20 3.94 -12.79
CA MET A 166 -33.16 4.28 -11.81
C MET A 166 -33.81 4.64 -10.48
N PHE A 167 -33.17 4.21 -9.39
CA PHE A 167 -33.63 4.45 -8.03
C PHE A 167 -32.44 4.79 -7.13
N TRP A 168 -32.62 5.76 -6.24
CA TRP A 168 -31.77 5.87 -5.06
C TRP A 168 -32.32 4.95 -3.96
N LEU A 169 -31.44 4.17 -3.34
CA LEU A 169 -31.76 3.31 -2.22
C LEU A 169 -31.01 3.76 -0.98
N ARG A 170 -31.69 3.63 0.15
CA ARG A 170 -31.10 3.82 1.47
C ARG A 170 -31.58 2.70 2.39
N ARG A 171 -30.65 1.91 2.93
CA ARG A 171 -30.96 0.72 3.72
C ARG A 171 -31.94 -0.22 2.98
N ASN A 172 -31.69 -0.46 1.69
CA ASN A 172 -32.53 -1.25 0.77
C ASN A 172 -33.97 -0.73 0.56
N ARG A 173 -34.25 0.54 0.85
CA ARG A 173 -35.55 1.18 0.55
C ARG A 173 -35.38 2.27 -0.48
N VAL A 174 -36.32 2.33 -1.43
CA VAL A 174 -36.36 3.40 -2.44
C VAL A 174 -36.55 4.74 -1.75
N VAL A 175 -35.72 5.70 -2.12
CA VAL A 175 -35.76 7.08 -1.66
C VAL A 175 -36.59 7.89 -2.64
N GLU A 176 -37.63 8.52 -2.15
CA GLU A 176 -38.47 9.44 -2.91
C GLU A 176 -38.30 10.87 -2.38
N THR A 177 -38.80 11.86 -3.13
CA THR A 177 -38.81 13.24 -2.68
C THR A 177 -39.65 13.37 -1.41
N ASN A 178 -39.03 13.85 -0.33
CA ASN A 178 -39.67 14.10 0.95
C ASN A 178 -39.29 15.51 1.44
N ARG A 179 -40.22 16.45 1.30
CA ARG A 179 -40.01 17.86 1.69
C ARG A 179 -39.79 18.03 3.18
N SER A 180 -40.45 17.23 4.02
CA SER A 180 -40.28 17.31 5.48
C SER A 180 -38.91 16.83 5.95
N GLN A 181 -38.24 16.00 5.15
CA GLN A 181 -36.87 15.53 5.39
C GLN A 181 -35.85 16.25 4.51
N GLU A 182 -36.26 17.29 3.78
CA GLU A 182 -35.37 18.06 2.90
C GLU A 182 -34.64 17.19 1.85
N ILE A 183 -35.31 16.12 1.39
CA ILE A 183 -34.82 15.19 0.37
C ILE A 183 -35.55 15.47 -0.95
N PHE A 184 -34.80 15.73 -2.02
CA PHE A 184 -35.35 15.95 -3.35
C PHE A 184 -34.75 14.96 -4.34
N VAL A 185 -35.61 14.24 -5.06
CA VAL A 185 -35.22 13.25 -6.06
C VAL A 185 -35.84 13.63 -7.39
N HIS A 186 -35.02 13.72 -8.44
CA HIS A 186 -35.48 14.08 -9.78
C HIS A 186 -34.72 13.33 -10.86
N THR A 187 -35.44 12.91 -11.91
CA THR A 187 -34.86 12.21 -13.06
C THR A 187 -34.93 13.07 -14.30
N ARG A 188 -33.80 13.24 -14.98
CA ARG A 188 -33.69 13.85 -16.30
C ARG A 188 -33.19 12.83 -17.31
N ARG A 189 -33.60 12.98 -18.57
CA ARG A 189 -33.04 12.23 -19.69
C ARG A 189 -32.25 13.18 -20.57
N SER A 190 -31.22 12.67 -21.23
CA SER A 190 -30.52 13.44 -22.27
C SER A 190 -31.46 13.73 -23.45
N PRO A 191 -31.26 14.82 -24.21
CA PRO A 191 -32.12 15.18 -25.34
C PRO A 191 -32.26 14.08 -26.41
N ASP A 192 -31.23 13.26 -26.57
CA ASP A 192 -31.16 12.13 -27.51
C ASP A 192 -31.66 10.80 -26.91
N ASN A 193 -32.18 10.83 -25.68
CA ASN A 193 -32.76 9.72 -24.92
C ASN A 193 -31.81 8.51 -24.74
N THR A 194 -30.50 8.76 -24.66
CA THR A 194 -29.48 7.70 -24.49
C THR A 194 -28.92 7.59 -23.08
N MET A 195 -29.11 8.64 -22.27
CA MET A 195 -28.64 8.74 -20.90
C MET A 195 -29.75 9.16 -19.97
N MET A 196 -29.78 8.55 -18.79
CA MET A 196 -30.62 8.96 -17.67
C MET A 196 -29.74 9.49 -16.54
N MET A 197 -30.16 10.62 -15.96
CA MET A 197 -29.52 11.25 -14.81
C MET A 197 -30.53 11.34 -13.68
N HIS A 198 -30.30 10.57 -12.62
CA HIS A 198 -31.14 10.50 -11.42
C HIS A 198 -30.45 11.23 -10.27
N SER A 199 -30.94 12.43 -9.97
CA SER A 199 -30.38 13.34 -8.98
C SER A 199 -31.07 13.15 -7.63
N LEU A 200 -30.26 13.00 -6.58
CA LEU A 200 -30.65 13.05 -5.18
C LEU A 200 -30.01 14.28 -4.56
N VAL A 201 -30.81 15.21 -4.05
CA VAL A 201 -30.35 16.40 -3.36
C VAL A 201 -30.80 16.30 -1.92
N LEU A 202 -29.83 16.22 -1.02
CA LEU A 202 -30.05 16.29 0.43
C LEU A 202 -29.77 17.72 0.85
N VAL A 203 -30.74 18.36 1.49
CA VAL A 203 -30.66 19.71 2.05
C VAL A 203 -30.75 19.60 3.58
N ASP A 204 -30.13 20.54 4.30
CA ASP A 204 -30.11 20.57 5.77
C ASP A 204 -29.65 19.23 6.39
N LEU A 205 -28.46 18.80 5.99
CA LEU A 205 -27.92 17.50 6.38
C LEU A 205 -27.80 17.34 7.90
N LYS A 206 -28.32 16.23 8.42
CA LYS A 206 -28.24 15.83 9.84
C LYS A 206 -27.35 14.60 10.00
N LYS A 207 -26.88 14.35 11.22
CA LYS A 207 -26.06 13.16 11.54
C LYS A 207 -26.69 11.86 11.05
N GLU A 208 -28.02 11.76 11.12
CA GLU A 208 -28.79 10.61 10.65
C GLU A 208 -28.63 10.35 9.16
N ASN A 209 -28.34 11.33 8.32
CA ASN A 209 -28.11 11.18 6.87
C ASN A 209 -26.80 10.43 6.53
N SER A 210 -25.92 10.22 7.52
CA SER A 210 -24.69 9.46 7.34
C SER A 210 -24.96 7.99 6.98
N GLY A 211 -24.10 7.42 6.15
CA GLY A 211 -24.15 6.02 5.73
C GLY A 211 -24.02 5.84 4.23
N GLU A 212 -24.38 4.65 3.77
CA GLU A 212 -24.36 4.24 2.37
C GLU A 212 -25.62 4.71 1.63
N TRP A 213 -25.40 5.25 0.44
CA TRP A 213 -26.43 5.64 -0.51
C TRP A 213 -26.17 4.91 -1.82
N ASP A 214 -27.11 4.07 -2.23
CA ASP A 214 -26.95 3.26 -3.44
C ASP A 214 -27.75 3.86 -4.58
N CYS A 215 -27.16 3.96 -5.76
CA CYS A 215 -27.90 4.14 -6.99
C CYS A 215 -28.09 2.77 -7.66
N LEU A 216 -29.34 2.36 -7.87
CA LEU A 216 -29.73 1.15 -8.55
C LEU A 216 -30.24 1.47 -9.96
N VAL A 217 -29.71 0.78 -10.97
CA VAL A 217 -30.28 0.73 -12.32
C VAL A 217 -30.95 -0.61 -12.52
N SER A 218 -32.23 -0.59 -12.90
CA SER A 218 -33.04 -1.79 -13.16
C SER A 218 -33.46 -1.84 -14.62
N THR A 219 -33.31 -3.01 -15.22
CA THR A 219 -33.71 -3.31 -16.60
C THR A 219 -34.36 -4.69 -16.67
N PRO A 220 -35.05 -5.04 -17.76
CA PRO A 220 -35.53 -6.41 -17.97
C PRO A 220 -34.42 -7.49 -17.94
N GLN A 221 -33.16 -7.11 -18.21
CA GLN A 221 -32.01 -8.02 -18.21
C GLN A 221 -31.41 -8.24 -16.81
N GLY A 222 -31.79 -7.40 -15.83
CA GLY A 222 -31.25 -7.46 -14.47
C GLY A 222 -31.03 -6.09 -13.86
N ASN A 223 -30.38 -6.11 -12.69
CA ASN A 223 -30.14 -4.94 -11.86
C ASN A 223 -28.65 -4.77 -11.57
N VAL A 224 -28.17 -3.53 -11.58
CA VAL A 224 -26.79 -3.17 -11.18
C VAL A 224 -26.83 -1.95 -10.26
N SER A 225 -25.96 -1.90 -9.25
CA SER A 225 -25.89 -0.77 -8.31
C SER A 225 -24.48 -0.25 -8.09
N LYS A 226 -24.38 1.01 -7.68
CA LYS A 226 -23.16 1.68 -7.19
C LYS A 226 -23.47 2.37 -5.87
N THR A 227 -22.48 2.46 -4.99
CA THR A 227 -22.64 3.01 -3.64
C THR A 227 -21.72 4.20 -3.42
N VAL A 228 -22.21 5.22 -2.73
CA VAL A 228 -21.42 6.33 -2.20
C VAL A 228 -21.64 6.46 -0.70
N PHE A 229 -20.57 6.64 0.07
CA PHE A 229 -20.67 6.83 1.51
C PHE A 229 -20.68 8.32 1.86
N LEU A 230 -21.65 8.73 2.68
CA LEU A 230 -21.77 10.08 3.22
C LEU A 230 -21.45 10.08 4.72
N ARG A 231 -20.57 10.98 5.16
CA ARG A 231 -20.29 11.24 6.57
C ARG A 231 -20.66 12.68 6.91
N VAL A 232 -21.69 12.84 7.73
CA VAL A 232 -22.09 14.16 8.27
C VAL A 232 -21.39 14.39 9.60
N ILE A 233 -20.71 15.53 9.73
CA ILE A 233 -19.99 15.98 10.93
C ILE A 233 -20.58 17.29 11.44
N ASN A 234 -20.53 17.52 12.75
CA ASN A 234 -21.02 18.77 13.34
C ASN A 234 -20.07 19.93 12.92
N SER A 235 -20.58 21.12 12.64
CA SER A 235 -19.79 22.32 12.31
C SER A 235 -18.93 22.82 13.48
N GLN A 236 -19.24 22.42 14.70
CA GLN A 236 -18.44 22.63 15.91
C GLN A 236 -17.50 21.45 16.21
N ALA A 237 -17.36 20.49 15.30
CA ALA A 237 -16.53 19.33 15.55
C ALA A 237 -15.08 19.77 15.81
N THR A 238 -14.56 19.33 16.95
CA THR A 238 -13.17 19.54 17.35
C THR A 238 -12.24 19.09 16.22
N GLN A 239 -11.16 19.82 15.99
CA GLN A 239 -10.24 19.55 14.90
C GLN A 239 -8.85 19.28 15.46
N CYS A 240 -8.14 18.36 14.83
CA CYS A 240 -6.72 18.23 15.06
C CYS A 240 -5.98 19.26 14.21
N GLU A 241 -5.21 20.11 14.87
CA GLU A 241 -4.37 21.10 14.20
C GLU A 241 -3.33 20.44 13.29
N LYS A 242 -2.79 21.20 12.34
CA LYS A 242 -1.71 20.73 11.47
C LYS A 242 -0.53 20.23 12.30
N ASN A 243 -0.14 18.96 12.10
CA ASN A 243 0.96 18.34 12.84
C ASN A 243 2.01 17.79 11.88
N THR A 244 3.28 17.81 12.29
CA THR A 244 4.37 17.20 11.53
C THR A 244 5.05 16.13 12.36
N THR A 245 5.01 14.89 11.88
CA THR A 245 5.63 13.77 12.57
C THR A 245 6.90 13.34 11.85
N LYS A 246 8.05 13.50 12.52
CA LYS A 246 9.35 13.01 12.04
C LYS A 246 9.61 11.64 12.64
N THR A 247 9.83 10.65 11.78
CA THR A 247 10.10 9.27 12.17
C THR A 247 11.32 8.73 11.43
N ASN A 248 11.81 7.56 11.83
CA ASN A 248 12.85 6.81 11.11
C ASN A 248 12.35 6.17 9.79
N LYS A 249 11.05 6.28 9.50
CA LYS A 249 10.39 5.88 8.24
C LYS A 249 9.93 7.09 7.41
N GLY A 250 10.38 8.29 7.76
CA GLY A 250 10.14 9.52 7.00
C GLY A 250 9.47 10.65 7.79
N LEU A 251 9.32 11.79 7.11
CA LEU A 251 8.66 12.99 7.61
C LEU A 251 7.26 13.11 7.00
N TYR A 252 6.23 13.15 7.85
CA TYR A 252 4.82 13.20 7.44
C TYR A 252 4.16 14.48 7.96
N ILE A 253 3.47 15.20 7.07
CA ILE A 253 2.83 16.48 7.40
C ILE A 253 1.32 16.28 7.32
N TRP A 254 0.66 16.26 8.48
CA TRP A 254 -0.77 16.07 8.62
C TRP A 254 -1.46 17.43 8.54
N LYS A 255 -2.38 17.57 7.57
CA LYS A 255 -3.22 18.76 7.46
C LYS A 255 -4.26 18.76 8.57
N GLU A 256 -4.82 19.94 8.85
CA GLU A 256 -5.96 20.08 9.74
C GLU A 256 -7.08 19.11 9.34
N THR A 257 -7.59 18.36 10.31
CA THR A 257 -8.52 17.25 10.11
C THR A 257 -9.52 17.20 11.25
N VAL A 258 -10.77 16.84 10.94
CA VAL A 258 -11.85 16.77 11.93
C VAL A 258 -11.71 15.54 12.84
N ALA A 259 -12.02 15.71 14.13
CA ALA A 259 -12.04 14.65 15.15
C ALA A 259 -12.86 13.42 14.72
N GLY A 260 -12.31 12.24 14.99
CA GLY A 260 -12.85 10.94 14.64
C GLY A 260 -12.49 10.43 13.24
N LEU A 261 -11.69 11.16 12.47
CA LEU A 261 -11.23 10.73 11.14
C LEU A 261 -9.81 10.18 11.17
N THR A 262 -9.57 9.16 10.37
CA THR A 262 -8.22 8.66 10.08
C THR A 262 -7.82 9.15 8.70
N VAL A 263 -6.69 9.83 8.62
CA VAL A 263 -6.11 10.32 7.37
C VAL A 263 -4.91 9.48 6.96
N ASP A 264 -4.71 9.36 5.65
CA ASP A 264 -3.61 8.59 5.08
C ASP A 264 -2.71 9.42 4.17
N GLN A 265 -1.43 9.03 4.13
CA GLN A 265 -0.42 9.54 3.21
C GLN A 265 0.39 8.38 2.64
N PRO A 266 0.88 8.49 1.38
CA PRO A 266 1.77 7.46 0.83
C PRO A 266 3.07 7.37 1.64
N CYS A 267 3.61 6.15 1.77
CA CYS A 267 4.92 5.93 2.37
C CYS A 267 6.01 6.75 1.65
N LYS A 268 7.01 7.26 2.39
CA LYS A 268 8.18 7.91 1.76
C LYS A 268 9.05 6.93 0.98
N LEU A 269 9.11 5.68 1.44
CA LEU A 269 9.84 4.58 0.82
C LEU A 269 9.06 3.28 1.07
N GLY A 270 9.02 2.40 0.06
CA GLY A 270 8.20 1.19 0.05
C GLY A 270 6.78 1.40 -0.47
N GLU A 271 6.03 0.31 -0.61
CA GLU A 271 4.62 0.33 -1.04
C GLU A 271 3.69 0.43 0.17
N GLY A 272 2.61 1.22 0.04
CA GLY A 272 1.57 1.34 1.07
C GLY A 272 1.35 2.76 1.57
N LYS A 273 0.69 2.86 2.73
CA LYS A 273 0.20 4.11 3.30
C LYS A 273 0.49 4.19 4.80
N VAL A 274 0.84 5.38 5.27
CA VAL A 274 0.86 5.76 6.69
C VAL A 274 -0.51 6.29 7.06
N THR A 275 -1.02 5.86 8.20
CA THR A 275 -2.30 6.35 8.72
C THR A 275 -2.10 7.05 10.06
N HIS A 276 -2.91 8.08 10.31
CA HIS A 276 -2.90 8.83 11.56
C HIS A 276 -4.33 9.17 11.94
N HIS A 277 -4.70 8.89 13.19
CA HIS A 277 -6.05 9.10 13.67
C HIS A 277 -6.15 10.45 14.38
N CYS A 278 -7.17 11.23 14.03
CA CYS A 278 -7.56 12.38 14.82
C CYS A 278 -8.63 11.90 15.80
N ASP A 279 -8.31 11.86 17.10
CA ASP A 279 -9.21 11.33 18.12
C ASP A 279 -10.40 12.28 18.38
N SER A 280 -11.35 11.83 19.21
CA SER A 280 -12.54 12.61 19.56
C SER A 280 -12.26 13.89 20.35
N SER A 281 -11.06 14.03 20.91
CA SER A 281 -10.62 15.20 21.67
C SER A 281 -9.89 16.24 20.84
N GLY A 282 -9.69 15.98 19.53
CA GLY A 282 -8.91 16.85 18.66
C GLY A 282 -7.40 16.66 18.79
N HIS A 283 -6.94 15.52 19.32
CA HIS A 283 -5.53 15.18 19.36
C HIS A 283 -5.20 14.07 18.36
N TRP A 284 -3.99 14.16 17.82
CA TRP A 284 -3.46 13.13 16.94
C TRP A 284 -3.03 11.89 17.74
N SER A 285 -3.59 10.74 17.41
CA SER A 285 -3.31 9.44 18.02
C SER A 285 -3.07 8.35 16.96
N ASP A 286 -2.58 7.20 17.42
CA ASP A 286 -2.56 5.96 16.62
C ASP A 286 -1.84 6.06 15.27
N LEU A 287 -0.67 6.71 15.27
CA LEU A 287 0.20 6.75 14.11
C LEU A 287 0.66 5.33 13.73
N ASN A 288 0.24 4.86 12.56
CA ASN A 288 0.60 3.54 12.05
C ASN A 288 1.51 3.64 10.82
N LEU A 289 2.73 3.11 10.98
CA LEU A 289 3.82 3.09 9.99
C LEU A 289 4.25 1.66 9.63
N ALA A 290 3.42 0.65 9.93
CA ALA A 290 3.80 -0.75 9.78
C ALA A 290 4.16 -1.11 8.33
N ALA A 291 3.40 -0.60 7.37
CA ALA A 291 3.59 -0.88 5.94
C ALA A 291 4.82 -0.22 5.30
N CYS A 292 5.39 0.83 5.91
CA CYS A 292 6.47 1.60 5.27
C CYS A 292 7.86 1.08 5.62
N GLU A 293 8.83 1.32 4.73
CA GLU A 293 10.23 0.98 4.95
C GLU A 293 10.98 2.07 5.75
N PHE A 294 12.09 1.68 6.38
CA PHE A 294 13.03 2.64 6.99
C PHE A 294 13.72 3.48 5.92
N THR A 295 13.85 4.78 6.16
CA THR A 295 14.52 5.69 5.21
C THR A 295 16.03 5.52 5.22
N ASN A 296 16.60 5.02 6.32
CA ASN A 296 18.03 4.74 6.42
C ASN A 296 18.35 3.36 5.83
N GLU A 297 19.26 3.32 4.86
CA GLU A 297 19.65 2.10 4.16
C GLU A 297 20.31 1.06 5.09
N LEU A 298 21.13 1.48 6.06
CA LEU A 298 21.79 0.58 7.00
C LEU A 298 20.78 -0.08 7.95
N THR A 299 19.82 0.70 8.48
CA THR A 299 18.74 0.15 9.32
C THR A 299 17.91 -0.87 8.56
N ARG A 300 17.58 -0.61 7.29
CA ARG A 300 16.84 -1.56 6.45
C ARG A 300 17.64 -2.84 6.18
N LYS A 301 18.92 -2.74 5.83
CA LYS A 301 19.79 -3.92 5.63
C LYS A 301 19.92 -4.74 6.92
N LEU A 302 20.01 -4.09 8.08
CA LEU A 302 20.03 -4.76 9.39
C LEU A 302 18.69 -5.42 9.72
N GLN A 303 17.56 -4.79 9.41
CA GLN A 303 16.24 -5.40 9.57
C GLN A 303 16.15 -6.70 8.76
N THR A 304 16.47 -6.65 7.46
CA THR A 304 16.45 -7.84 6.59
C THR A 304 17.34 -8.96 7.14
N LEU A 305 18.52 -8.60 7.64
CA LEU A 305 19.45 -9.58 8.24
C LEU A 305 18.89 -10.18 9.53
N ALA A 306 18.23 -9.38 10.36
CA ALA A 306 17.66 -9.81 11.63
C ALA A 306 16.41 -10.70 11.44
N GLU A 307 15.64 -10.46 10.37
CA GLU A 307 14.44 -11.23 10.00
C GLU A 307 14.77 -12.55 9.27
N ASP A 308 15.96 -12.71 8.69
CA ASP A 308 16.35 -13.96 8.03
C ASP A 308 16.53 -15.10 9.05
N THR A 309 15.60 -16.06 9.07
CA THR A 309 15.65 -17.22 9.98
C THR A 309 16.42 -18.42 9.41
N ASN A 310 17.10 -18.29 8.26
CA ASN A 310 17.74 -19.41 7.59
C ASN A 310 19.07 -19.80 8.24
N SER A 311 19.08 -20.92 8.96
CA SER A 311 20.26 -21.46 9.66
C SER A 311 21.39 -21.94 8.74
N SER A 312 21.23 -21.96 7.42
CA SER A 312 22.27 -22.41 6.48
C SER A 312 23.32 -21.35 6.13
N LYS A 313 23.11 -20.07 6.49
CA LYS A 313 23.97 -18.92 6.08
C LYS A 313 24.68 -18.20 7.24
N ILE A 314 24.78 -18.83 8.40
CA ILE A 314 25.25 -18.22 9.66
C ILE A 314 26.58 -17.47 9.52
N LEU A 315 27.57 -18.04 8.80
CA LEU A 315 28.87 -17.38 8.60
C LEU A 315 28.76 -16.14 7.70
N ALA A 316 27.91 -16.19 6.67
CA ALA A 316 27.66 -15.04 5.81
C ALA A 316 26.94 -13.92 6.58
N ASP A 317 25.97 -14.29 7.42
CA ASP A 317 25.25 -13.37 8.29
C ASP A 317 26.17 -12.68 9.30
N ALA A 318 27.07 -13.44 9.93
CA ALA A 318 28.05 -12.90 10.87
C ALA A 318 28.97 -11.84 10.21
N ARG A 319 29.46 -12.13 9.00
CA ARG A 319 30.27 -11.20 8.20
C ARG A 319 29.46 -9.98 7.74
N ALA A 320 28.19 -10.17 7.36
CA ALA A 320 27.30 -9.08 6.95
C ALA A 320 26.99 -8.14 8.13
N LEU A 321 26.67 -8.70 9.30
CA LEU A 321 26.46 -7.96 10.54
C LEU A 321 27.69 -7.12 10.87
N GLU A 322 28.89 -7.71 10.88
CA GLU A 322 30.12 -7.00 11.19
C GLU A 322 30.33 -5.80 10.26
N ARG A 323 30.10 -5.96 8.95
CA ARG A 323 30.20 -4.86 7.97
C ARG A 323 29.19 -3.74 8.25
N LEU A 324 27.92 -4.09 8.50
CA LEU A 324 26.84 -3.12 8.75
C LEU A 324 27.04 -2.37 10.07
N VAL A 325 27.52 -3.06 11.11
CA VAL A 325 27.84 -2.46 12.41
C VAL A 325 29.08 -1.57 12.33
N SER A 326 29.97 -1.85 11.39
CA SER A 326 31.19 -1.07 11.17
C SER A 326 31.00 0.16 10.29
N ALA A 327 29.99 0.17 9.41
CA ALA A 327 29.81 1.18 8.37
C ALA A 327 29.68 2.63 8.89
N PRO A 328 28.91 2.93 9.96
CA PRO A 328 28.76 4.30 10.45
C PRO A 328 30.05 4.95 10.98
N PHE A 329 31.12 4.16 11.20
CA PHE A 329 32.37 4.62 11.77
C PHE A 329 33.51 4.71 10.73
N ARG A 330 33.20 4.52 9.44
CA ARG A 330 34.19 4.51 8.34
C ARG A 330 34.18 5.77 7.47
N ASN A 331 33.07 6.50 7.45
CA ASN A 331 32.89 7.67 6.59
C ASN A 331 32.73 8.89 7.49
N ASP A 332 33.22 10.06 7.08
CA ASP A 332 33.06 11.36 7.76
C ASP A 332 31.59 11.85 7.86
N GLU A 333 30.61 10.95 7.69
CA GLU A 333 29.20 11.22 7.94
C GLU A 333 28.91 11.21 9.45
N ASP A 334 28.12 12.17 9.93
CA ASP A 334 27.74 12.27 11.35
C ASP A 334 27.03 10.97 11.81
N PRO A 335 27.68 10.16 12.67
CA PRO A 335 27.12 8.88 13.14
C PRO A 335 25.80 9.05 13.90
N LEU A 336 25.55 10.22 14.49
CA LEU A 336 24.30 10.51 15.22
C LEU A 336 23.07 10.61 14.31
N SER A 337 23.24 10.91 13.02
CA SER A 337 22.15 10.96 12.06
C SER A 337 21.69 9.59 11.58
N THR A 338 22.56 8.58 11.73
CA THR A 338 22.41 7.24 11.15
C THR A 338 22.10 6.18 12.20
N ILE A 339 22.60 6.34 13.43
CA ILE A 339 22.42 5.36 14.51
C ILE A 339 21.24 5.76 15.39
N ASN A 340 20.28 4.86 15.56
CA ASN A 340 19.10 5.04 16.42
C ASN A 340 18.81 3.77 17.25
N SER A 341 17.72 3.77 18.03
CA SER A 341 17.36 2.64 18.88
C SER A 341 17.04 1.36 18.09
N GLU A 342 16.44 1.49 16.91
CA GLU A 342 16.06 0.37 16.03
C GLU A 342 17.28 -0.29 15.39
N TYR A 343 18.29 0.50 15.02
CA TYR A 343 19.60 0.00 14.59
C TYR A 343 20.22 -0.95 15.64
N VAL A 344 20.22 -0.52 16.91
CA VAL A 344 20.74 -1.32 18.03
C VAL A 344 19.88 -2.56 18.26
N ASP A 345 18.56 -2.45 18.14
CA ASP A 345 17.65 -3.58 18.31
C ASP A 345 17.89 -4.67 17.25
N PHE A 346 17.87 -4.33 15.96
CA PHE A 346 18.10 -5.32 14.89
C PHE A 346 19.48 -5.96 15.00
N ALA A 347 20.52 -5.18 15.28
CA ALA A 347 21.87 -5.72 15.46
C ALA A 347 21.94 -6.67 16.67
N SER A 348 21.30 -6.31 17.80
CA SER A 348 21.24 -7.18 18.98
C SER A 348 20.47 -8.49 18.75
N LEU A 349 19.41 -8.45 17.93
CA LEU A 349 18.65 -9.64 17.56
C LEU A 349 19.51 -10.63 16.77
N THR A 350 20.23 -10.11 15.76
CA THR A 350 21.15 -10.90 14.95
C THR A 350 22.29 -11.47 15.80
N ILE A 351 22.89 -10.67 16.69
CA ILE A 351 23.93 -11.14 17.64
C ILE A 351 23.44 -12.32 18.47
N TYR A 352 22.26 -12.20 19.06
CA TYR A 352 21.68 -13.24 19.89
C TYR A 352 21.36 -14.50 19.09
N ARG A 353 20.76 -14.37 17.90
CA ARG A 353 20.49 -15.51 17.01
C ARG A 353 21.77 -16.25 16.66
N LEU A 354 22.80 -15.52 16.22
CA LEU A 354 24.10 -16.10 15.87
C LEU A 354 24.71 -16.85 17.06
N SER A 355 24.60 -16.32 18.27
CA SER A 355 25.15 -16.91 19.49
C SER A 355 24.33 -18.06 20.08
N GLN A 356 23.21 -18.48 19.48
CA GLN A 356 22.44 -19.64 19.93
C GLN A 356 22.75 -20.92 19.14
N HIS A 357 23.62 -20.87 18.14
CA HIS A 357 23.95 -22.04 17.33
C HIS A 357 24.89 -23.01 18.06
N ALA A 358 24.62 -24.32 17.94
CA ALA A 358 25.28 -25.37 18.72
C ALA A 358 26.78 -25.57 18.41
N ASP A 359 27.26 -25.16 17.23
CA ASP A 359 28.66 -25.27 16.83
C ASP A 359 29.17 -23.93 16.26
N LEU A 360 29.74 -23.12 17.15
CA LEU A 360 30.29 -21.81 16.77
C LEU A 360 31.73 -21.95 16.27
N GLY A 361 31.91 -21.73 14.96
CA GLY A 361 33.21 -21.51 14.36
C GLY A 361 33.91 -20.26 14.92
N GLU A 362 35.24 -20.26 14.94
CA GLU A 362 36.03 -19.15 15.50
C GLU A 362 35.74 -17.80 14.82
N GLU A 363 35.53 -17.81 13.51
CA GLU A 363 35.17 -16.61 12.75
C GLU A 363 33.83 -16.01 13.19
N ILE A 364 32.83 -16.86 13.50
CA ILE A 364 31.50 -16.41 13.92
C ILE A 364 31.60 -15.74 15.30
N VAL A 365 32.29 -16.39 16.24
CA VAL A 365 32.53 -15.82 17.57
C VAL A 365 33.25 -14.47 17.46
N LYS A 366 34.28 -14.39 16.61
CA LYS A 366 35.01 -13.13 16.38
C LYS A 366 34.09 -12.02 15.87
N SER A 367 33.30 -12.28 14.84
CA SER A 367 32.37 -11.28 14.29
C SER A 367 31.28 -10.88 15.29
N VAL A 368 30.76 -11.82 16.09
CA VAL A 368 29.79 -11.53 17.15
C VAL A 368 30.39 -10.63 18.23
N LEU A 369 31.57 -10.95 18.74
CA LEU A 369 32.25 -10.14 19.76
C LEU A 369 32.62 -8.75 19.26
N LEU A 370 33.13 -8.63 18.02
CA LEU A 370 33.42 -7.35 17.40
C LEU A 370 32.15 -6.50 17.22
N SER A 371 31.05 -7.11 16.76
CA SER A 371 29.78 -6.42 16.58
C SER A 371 29.20 -5.94 17.91
N ALA A 372 29.22 -6.80 18.94
CA ALA A 372 28.80 -6.45 20.30
C ALA A 372 29.64 -5.31 20.86
N SER A 373 30.98 -5.38 20.77
CA SER A 373 31.88 -4.33 21.24
C SER A 373 31.64 -2.99 20.54
N ARG A 374 31.35 -2.99 19.24
CA ARG A 374 31.05 -1.77 18.48
C ARG A 374 29.72 -1.14 18.90
N ILE A 375 28.68 -1.94 19.08
CA ILE A 375 27.38 -1.45 19.57
C ILE A 375 27.54 -0.83 20.96
N MET A 376 28.34 -1.45 21.83
CA MET A 376 28.58 -0.94 23.18
C MET A 376 29.36 0.38 23.23
N ASN A 377 29.99 0.78 22.13
CA ASN A 377 30.69 2.05 22.00
C ASN A 377 29.79 3.18 21.46
N ILE A 378 28.49 2.92 21.22
CA ILE A 378 27.50 3.93 20.82
C ILE A 378 27.11 4.82 22.02
N SER A 379 26.55 6.00 21.75
CA SER A 379 26.10 6.94 22.78
C SER A 379 25.15 6.30 23.80
N THR A 380 25.33 6.64 25.07
CA THR A 380 24.57 6.08 26.18
C THR A 380 23.07 6.39 26.10
N SER A 381 22.68 7.51 25.48
CA SER A 381 21.26 7.86 25.29
C SER A 381 20.54 6.88 24.38
N ILE A 382 21.14 6.54 23.23
CA ILE A 382 20.58 5.58 22.27
C ILE A 382 20.54 4.18 22.87
N LEU A 383 21.60 3.79 23.58
CA LEU A 383 21.65 2.48 24.26
C LEU A 383 20.58 2.33 25.34
N ASN A 384 20.33 3.38 26.13
CA ASN A 384 19.27 3.40 27.13
C ASN A 384 17.87 3.33 26.48
N GLU A 385 17.66 4.01 25.36
CA GLU A 385 16.41 3.95 24.61
C GLU A 385 16.14 2.55 24.06
N ALA A 386 17.13 1.94 23.39
CA ALA A 386 17.04 0.57 22.88
C ALA A 386 16.79 -0.43 24.02
N GLN A 387 17.48 -0.27 25.16
CA GLN A 387 17.26 -1.11 26.32
C GLN A 387 15.85 -0.94 26.91
N ARG A 388 15.30 0.27 26.94
CA ARG A 388 13.95 0.52 27.45
C ARG A 388 12.88 -0.06 26.53
N LYS A 389 13.04 0.08 25.22
CA LYS A 389 12.06 -0.38 24.21
C LYS A 389 12.06 -1.89 24.03
N THR A 390 13.22 -2.52 23.81
CA THR A 390 13.29 -3.91 23.33
C THR A 390 14.31 -4.79 24.08
N LYS A 391 14.91 -4.28 25.17
CA LYS A 391 15.90 -5.00 25.99
C LYS A 391 17.16 -5.43 25.20
N SER A 392 17.56 -4.64 24.19
CA SER A 392 18.68 -4.96 23.29
C SER A 392 19.99 -5.28 24.00
N LEU A 393 20.34 -4.55 25.07
CA LEU A 393 21.60 -4.78 25.80
C LEU A 393 21.55 -6.08 26.61
N THR A 394 20.40 -6.39 27.22
CA THR A 394 20.20 -7.68 27.89
C THR A 394 20.37 -8.82 26.90
N ARG A 395 19.85 -8.67 25.68
CA ARG A 395 19.99 -9.66 24.60
C ARG A 395 21.46 -9.88 24.22
N ILE A 396 22.25 -8.81 24.11
CA ILE A 396 23.70 -8.89 23.85
C ILE A 396 24.44 -9.56 25.02
N SER A 397 24.10 -9.25 26.28
CA SER A 397 24.73 -9.90 27.45
C SER A 397 24.50 -11.41 27.44
N GLN A 398 23.23 -11.82 27.27
CA GLN A 398 22.86 -13.24 27.18
C GLN A 398 23.57 -13.95 26.02
N ALA A 399 23.74 -13.26 24.89
CA ALA A 399 24.43 -13.78 23.74
C ALA A 399 25.92 -14.04 24.03
N VAL A 400 26.60 -13.08 24.65
CA VAL A 400 28.03 -13.20 24.99
C VAL A 400 28.25 -14.26 26.07
N GLU A 401 27.34 -14.37 27.03
CA GLU A 401 27.38 -15.38 28.10
C GLU A 401 27.12 -16.81 27.60
N SER A 402 26.41 -16.99 26.48
CA SER A 402 26.11 -18.33 25.93
C SER A 402 27.26 -18.92 25.11
N ILE A 403 28.12 -18.09 24.51
CA ILE A 403 29.22 -18.50 23.62
C ILE A 403 30.14 -19.57 24.25
N PRO A 404 30.62 -19.42 25.51
CA PRO A 404 31.55 -20.39 26.09
C PRO A 404 31.00 -21.82 26.13
N ARG A 405 29.69 -21.99 26.34
CA ARG A 405 29.05 -23.31 26.35
C ARG A 405 29.07 -23.97 24.97
N GLN A 406 29.03 -23.17 23.91
CA GLN A 406 29.01 -23.64 22.51
C GLN A 406 30.40 -23.90 21.94
N VAL A 407 31.46 -23.38 22.60
CA VAL A 407 32.86 -23.56 22.19
C VAL A 407 33.61 -24.52 23.13
N ALA A 408 32.93 -25.03 24.18
CA ALA A 408 33.48 -25.89 25.22
C ALA A 408 34.05 -27.24 24.72
N SER A 409 33.74 -27.66 23.49
CA SER A 409 34.33 -28.85 22.86
C SER A 409 35.80 -28.68 22.46
N LYS A 410 36.36 -27.46 22.55
CA LYS A 410 37.76 -27.15 22.24
C LYS A 410 38.59 -27.09 23.53
N ASP A 411 39.69 -27.84 23.60
CA ASP A 411 40.55 -27.96 24.79
C ASP A 411 41.07 -26.61 25.33
N LYS A 412 41.31 -25.64 24.44
CA LYS A 412 41.68 -24.25 24.76
C LYS A 412 41.06 -23.31 23.74
N TYR A 413 40.35 -22.28 24.21
CA TYR A 413 39.82 -21.23 23.35
C TYR A 413 39.98 -19.86 24.01
N SER A 414 40.43 -18.88 23.22
CA SER A 414 40.58 -17.50 23.66
C SER A 414 40.24 -16.58 22.50
N GLN A 415 39.35 -15.63 22.71
CA GLN A 415 39.03 -14.60 21.73
C GLN A 415 38.74 -13.27 22.44
N SER A 416 39.20 -12.17 21.84
CA SER A 416 39.05 -10.83 22.41
C SER A 416 38.64 -9.80 21.36
N SER A 417 37.87 -8.82 21.81
CA SER A 417 37.56 -7.56 21.13
C SER A 417 37.98 -6.39 22.02
N GLN A 418 37.75 -5.15 21.58
CA GLN A 418 38.14 -3.95 22.34
C GLN A 418 37.52 -3.91 23.75
N LEU A 419 36.28 -4.40 23.91
CA LEU A 419 35.54 -4.32 25.18
C LEU A 419 35.19 -5.67 25.80
N ILE A 420 35.34 -6.78 25.07
CA ILE A 420 34.87 -8.10 25.50
C ILE A 420 35.96 -9.15 25.30
N ILE A 421 36.24 -9.96 26.33
CA ILE A 421 37.21 -11.06 26.31
C ILE A 421 36.53 -12.36 26.76
N ILE A 422 36.74 -13.44 26.02
CA ILE A 422 36.30 -14.80 26.36
C ILE A 422 37.51 -15.73 26.39
N GLU A 423 37.70 -16.41 27.53
CA GLU A 423 38.69 -17.47 27.68
C GLU A 423 38.04 -18.74 28.26
N THR A 424 38.25 -19.88 27.61
CA THR A 424 37.84 -21.20 28.09
C THR A 424 39.03 -22.17 28.10
N ARG A 425 39.13 -22.95 29.18
CA ARG A 425 40.12 -24.03 29.32
C ARG A 425 39.46 -25.26 29.92
N SER A 426 39.68 -26.42 29.33
CA SER A 426 39.21 -27.69 29.87
C SER A 426 40.29 -28.31 30.76
N PHE A 427 39.92 -28.69 31.99
CA PHE A 427 40.81 -29.38 32.91
C PHE A 427 40.30 -30.80 33.18
N PRO A 428 41.16 -31.84 33.15
CA PRO A 428 40.82 -33.14 33.69
C PRO A 428 40.47 -33.00 35.19
N ARG A 429 39.40 -33.63 35.66
CA ARG A 429 38.95 -33.53 37.08
C ARG A 429 40.05 -33.79 38.11
N GLN A 430 41.03 -34.62 37.74
CA GLN A 430 42.15 -35.01 38.58
C GLN A 430 43.24 -33.92 38.72
N GLN A 431 43.25 -32.92 37.84
CA GLN A 431 44.22 -31.82 37.81
C GLN A 431 43.60 -30.47 38.20
N PHE A 432 42.35 -30.45 38.67
CA PHE A 432 41.67 -29.21 39.05
C PHE A 432 42.32 -28.62 40.32
N PRO A 433 43.02 -27.47 40.25
CA PRO A 433 43.84 -26.97 41.35
C PRO A 433 43.03 -26.25 42.46
N GLY A 434 41.70 -26.27 42.40
CA GLY A 434 40.83 -25.45 43.25
C GLY A 434 40.52 -24.07 42.63
N MET A 435 40.10 -23.09 43.45
CA MET A 435 39.78 -21.73 43.00
C MET A 435 40.92 -21.14 42.16
N GLN A 436 40.63 -20.79 40.91
CA GLN A 436 41.56 -20.07 40.04
C GLN A 436 41.09 -18.63 39.88
N CYS A 437 41.91 -17.69 40.33
CA CYS A 437 41.66 -16.25 40.18
C CYS A 437 42.60 -15.73 39.09
N SER A 438 42.04 -15.12 38.05
CA SER A 438 42.82 -14.53 36.96
C SER A 438 43.06 -13.04 37.23
N ARG A 439 44.33 -12.62 37.19
CA ARG A 439 44.76 -11.21 37.33
C ARG A 439 44.72 -10.54 35.97
N LEU A 440 43.89 -9.52 35.79
CA LEU A 440 43.80 -8.78 34.53
C LEU A 440 44.44 -7.39 34.69
N ASP A 441 45.50 -7.11 33.92
CA ASP A 441 46.06 -5.77 33.77
C ASP A 441 45.35 -5.07 32.59
N LEU A 442 44.36 -4.21 32.87
CA LEU A 442 43.73 -3.37 31.86
C LEU A 442 44.63 -2.15 31.57
N LYS A 443 45.34 -2.15 30.44
CA LYS A 443 45.83 -0.91 29.83
C LYS A 443 44.71 -0.30 28.97
N LEU A 444 44.05 0.72 29.49
CA LEU A 444 43.34 1.69 28.65
C LEU A 444 44.34 2.79 28.30
N ASP A 445 44.72 2.89 27.03
CA ASP A 445 45.39 4.08 26.51
C ASP A 445 44.47 4.72 25.47
N MET A 446 43.80 5.81 25.86
CA MET A 446 43.07 6.68 24.96
C MET A 446 43.80 8.02 24.94
N THR A 447 44.63 8.21 23.92
CA THR A 447 44.96 9.49 23.21
C THR A 447 46.38 10.09 23.22
N VAL A 448 47.40 9.67 23.99
CA VAL A 448 48.73 10.32 23.85
C VAL A 448 49.93 9.38 24.09
N ASN A 449 50.83 9.27 23.10
CA ASN A 449 52.16 8.65 23.21
C ASN A 449 53.04 9.31 24.32
N LYS A 450 52.87 8.96 25.60
CA LYS A 450 53.92 9.01 26.67
C LYS A 450 53.44 8.48 28.03
N LEU A 451 54.32 7.73 28.70
CA LEU A 451 54.18 7.12 30.04
C LEU A 451 54.41 8.13 31.20
N VAL A 452 53.51 8.21 32.18
CA VAL A 452 53.82 8.53 33.60
C VAL A 452 52.89 7.74 34.55
N GLN A 453 53.41 7.40 35.73
CA GLN A 453 53.14 6.28 36.65
C GLN A 453 51.98 6.44 37.67
N ASP A 454 51.17 5.37 37.80
CA ASP A 454 50.49 4.74 38.98
C ASP A 454 49.59 5.51 40.00
N PRO A 455 48.64 4.82 40.71
CA PRO A 455 48.36 3.37 40.72
C PRO A 455 46.93 2.92 40.28
N PRO A 456 46.71 1.61 40.04
CA PRO A 456 45.55 1.06 39.32
C PRO A 456 44.40 0.58 40.24
N GLY A 457 43.17 0.62 39.72
CA GLY A 457 42.02 -0.07 40.32
C GLY A 457 42.04 -1.56 40.01
N PHE A 458 42.12 -2.38 41.05
CA PHE A 458 42.15 -3.85 40.96
C PHE A 458 40.74 -4.44 40.81
N VAL A 459 40.55 -5.40 39.90
CA VAL A 459 39.34 -6.25 39.87
C VAL A 459 39.77 -7.71 39.96
N PHE A 460 39.46 -8.34 41.09
CA PHE A 460 39.60 -9.78 41.30
C PHE A 460 38.28 -10.47 40.94
N VAL A 461 38.33 -11.46 40.05
CA VAL A 461 37.20 -12.36 39.79
C VAL A 461 37.67 -13.78 40.09
N CYS A 462 37.03 -14.41 41.07
CA CYS A 462 37.21 -15.81 41.41
C CYS A 462 35.85 -16.49 41.23
N ASN A 463 35.74 -17.48 40.34
CA ASN A 463 34.52 -18.27 40.19
C ASN A 463 34.52 -19.43 41.20
N GLN A 464 33.45 -19.57 41.98
CA GLN A 464 33.06 -20.86 42.55
C GLN A 464 32.11 -21.58 41.57
N PRO A 465 32.17 -22.90 41.42
CA PRO A 465 31.13 -23.65 40.73
C PRO A 465 29.88 -23.66 41.61
N SER A 466 28.96 -22.71 41.40
CA SER A 466 27.63 -22.76 42.01
C SER A 466 26.67 -23.49 41.08
N ASN A 467 26.08 -24.59 41.57
CA ASN A 467 25.19 -25.57 40.93
C ASN A 467 25.88 -26.74 40.21
N THR A 468 26.34 -27.68 41.04
CA THR A 468 26.35 -29.11 40.71
C THR A 468 24.91 -29.57 40.57
N ASP A 469 24.34 -29.50 39.37
CA ASP A 469 23.30 -30.43 38.93
C ASP A 469 23.18 -30.30 37.41
N THR A 470 23.32 -31.42 36.71
CA THR A 470 23.18 -31.62 35.25
C THR A 470 24.35 -31.24 34.32
N PHE A 471 25.50 -31.92 34.45
CA PHE A 471 26.33 -32.30 33.29
C PHE A 471 27.03 -33.64 33.59
N SER A 472 26.28 -34.73 33.41
CA SER A 472 26.85 -36.08 33.24
C SER A 472 27.19 -36.28 31.77
N TYR A 473 28.36 -36.86 31.50
CA TYR A 473 29.03 -37.06 30.19
C TYR A 473 30.04 -35.95 29.82
N LEU A 474 31.23 -36.01 30.43
CA LEU A 474 32.58 -35.77 29.86
C LEU A 474 33.58 -35.66 31.04
N ASP A 475 34.77 -36.26 30.95
CA ASP A 475 35.79 -36.37 32.02
C ASP A 475 36.58 -35.06 32.30
N THR A 476 36.09 -33.92 31.82
CA THR A 476 36.73 -32.59 31.92
C THR A 476 35.73 -31.50 32.32
N ASP A 477 36.11 -30.64 33.27
CA ASP A 477 35.29 -29.48 33.67
C ASP A 477 35.85 -28.19 32.99
N PRO A 478 35.06 -27.47 32.16
CA PRO A 478 35.52 -26.26 31.48
C PRO A 478 35.51 -25.05 32.42
N LEU A 479 36.68 -24.46 32.70
CA LEU A 479 36.78 -23.16 33.38
C LEU A 479 36.62 -22.04 32.35
N THR A 480 35.60 -21.22 32.53
CA THR A 480 35.27 -20.11 31.62
C THR A 480 35.36 -18.78 32.35
N SER A 481 36.00 -17.78 31.74
CA SER A 481 35.94 -16.39 32.17
C SER A 481 35.47 -15.49 31.02
N VAL A 482 34.50 -14.62 31.32
CA VAL A 482 33.95 -13.64 30.37
C VAL A 482 34.05 -12.27 31.02
N LEU A 483 34.75 -11.35 30.36
CA LEU A 483 34.88 -9.96 30.81
C LEU A 483 34.05 -9.05 29.92
N VAL A 484 33.14 -8.29 30.53
CA VAL A 484 32.28 -7.32 29.84
C VAL A 484 32.26 -5.96 30.57
N PRO A 485 32.05 -4.83 29.86
CA PRO A 485 31.98 -3.51 30.50
C PRO A 485 30.77 -3.37 31.41
N LYS A 486 30.87 -2.49 32.43
CA LYS A 486 29.75 -2.17 33.35
C LYS A 486 28.49 -1.67 32.64
N SER A 487 28.59 -1.11 31.44
CA SER A 487 27.44 -0.68 30.62
C SER A 487 26.56 -1.85 30.15
N ILE A 488 27.11 -3.07 30.03
CA ILE A 488 26.35 -4.31 29.74
C ILE A 488 25.68 -4.84 31.01
N LEU A 489 26.40 -4.79 32.14
CA LEU A 489 25.96 -5.35 33.43
C LEU A 489 24.91 -4.49 34.15
N ARG A 490 24.70 -3.24 33.72
CA ARG A 490 23.64 -2.39 34.27
C ARG A 490 22.28 -2.92 33.85
N ASN A 491 21.72 -3.79 34.70
CA ASN A 491 20.28 -3.98 34.78
C ASN A 491 19.67 -2.63 35.19
N PRO A 492 18.92 -1.92 34.31
CA PRO A 492 18.23 -0.70 34.72
C PRO A 492 17.00 -1.13 35.51
N THR A 493 17.18 -1.24 36.83
CA THR A 493 16.20 -1.12 37.92
C THR A 493 14.98 -2.05 37.92
N ARG A 494 14.89 -2.90 38.96
CA ARG A 494 13.63 -3.03 39.71
C ARG A 494 13.25 -1.62 40.21
N PRO A 495 11.98 -1.19 40.14
CA PRO A 495 11.58 0.10 40.69
C PRO A 495 11.86 0.09 42.20
N ARG A 496 12.49 1.16 42.69
CA ARG A 496 12.51 1.46 44.12
C ARG A 496 11.07 1.77 44.53
N THR A 497 10.40 0.81 45.15
CA THR A 497 9.26 1.10 46.03
C THR A 497 9.81 1.60 47.36
N THR A 498 9.47 2.86 47.69
CA THR A 498 9.51 3.56 48.98
C THR A 498 10.67 3.26 49.92
#